data_AF-A0A6V7UG84-F1
#
_entry.id   AF-A0A6V7UG84-F1
#
_cell.length_a   1.000
_cell.length_b   1.000
_cell.length_c   1.000
_cell.angle_alpha   90.00
_cell.angle_beta   90.00
_cell.angle_gamma   90.00
#
_symmetry.space_group_name_H-M   'P 1'
#
loop_
_entity.id
_entity.type
_entity.pdbx_description
1 polymer ?
#
loop_
_entity_poly.entity_id
_entity_poly.type
_entity_poly.pdbx_seq_one_letter_code
_entity_poly.pdbx_strand_id
1 'polypeptide(L)'
;MVKNLNKLNIFTRNNKFLIKFSILFYYYLFIFHSILAECPRKVEGNNHVGGQPPGLRPASHFIQTTFAFRDLEALDRDFSQAVISRLSELRPRLRREALLTLDNENLDCGDDQFSIRCSDYPLNKAFHYLIVEDSRTGAAVYSLSRERNWEAVGRNRAEAEGRLEMALLDALSRHSIHSLLEFGTENALPGFVREVGAAEMEQQMR
;
A
#
# COMPACT_ATOMS: atom_id res chain seq x y z
N MET A 1 -37.43 -79.40 -44.06
CA MET A 1 -36.33 -79.63 -45.03
C MET A 1 -36.26 -78.41 -45.94
N VAL A 2 -35.18 -77.63 -45.79
CA VAL A 2 -34.47 -76.79 -46.78
C VAL A 2 -35.25 -76.04 -47.90
N LYS A 3 -35.20 -74.71 -47.80
CA LYS A 3 -34.98 -73.63 -48.81
C LYS A 3 -35.70 -73.70 -50.17
N ASN A 4 -36.40 -72.63 -50.54
CA ASN A 4 -35.87 -71.58 -51.45
C ASN A 4 -36.96 -70.55 -51.80
N LEU A 5 -36.74 -69.29 -51.46
CA LEU A 5 -37.39 -68.15 -52.13
C LEU A 5 -36.34 -67.06 -52.32
N ASN A 6 -35.68 -67.11 -53.48
CA ASN A 6 -34.98 -65.97 -54.06
C ASN A 6 -35.99 -65.14 -54.83
N LYS A 7 -36.16 -63.87 -54.45
CA LYS A 7 -36.44 -62.78 -55.36
C LYS A 7 -35.92 -61.47 -54.75
N LEU A 8 -34.66 -61.16 -55.09
CA LEU A 8 -34.20 -59.78 -55.18
C LEU A 8 -34.98 -59.12 -56.32
N ASN A 9 -35.49 -57.91 -56.13
CA ASN A 9 -34.83 -56.75 -56.71
C ASN A 9 -35.44 -55.41 -56.31
N ILE A 10 -34.53 -54.43 -56.17
CA ILE A 10 -34.72 -52.99 -56.36
C ILE A 10 -35.47 -52.26 -55.23
N PHE A 11 -34.71 -51.76 -54.25
CA PHE A 11 -34.99 -50.42 -53.73
C PHE A 11 -33.70 -49.72 -53.28
N THR A 12 -33.41 -48.62 -53.98
CA THR A 12 -32.69 -47.42 -53.54
C THR A 12 -31.26 -47.60 -52.99
N ARG A 13 -30.36 -47.63 -53.96
CA ARG A 13 -29.01 -47.03 -53.94
C ARG A 13 -29.05 -45.61 -53.34
N ASN A 14 -27.97 -45.25 -52.64
CA ASN A 14 -27.57 -43.89 -52.24
C ASN A 14 -28.18 -43.30 -50.96
N ASN A 15 -27.73 -43.76 -49.79
CA ASN A 15 -27.91 -42.97 -48.55
C ASN A 15 -26.75 -43.09 -47.54
N LYS A 16 -25.56 -43.52 -47.98
CA LYS A 16 -24.34 -43.56 -47.16
C LYS A 16 -23.35 -42.43 -47.47
N PHE A 17 -23.56 -41.71 -48.57
CA PHE A 17 -22.66 -40.62 -48.99
C PHE A 17 -23.04 -39.27 -48.35
N LEU A 18 -24.34 -39.01 -48.16
CA LEU A 18 -24.85 -37.77 -47.57
C LEU A 18 -24.62 -37.66 -46.05
N ILE A 19 -24.63 -38.78 -45.32
CA ILE A 19 -24.43 -38.77 -43.86
C ILE A 19 -22.96 -38.50 -43.50
N LYS A 20 -22.00 -38.96 -44.32
CA LYS A 20 -20.57 -38.68 -44.09
C LYS A 20 -20.21 -37.20 -44.35
N PHE A 21 -20.86 -36.55 -45.32
CA PHE A 21 -20.64 -35.13 -45.59
C PHE A 21 -21.20 -34.22 -44.48
N SER A 22 -22.33 -34.58 -43.87
CA SER A 22 -22.92 -33.80 -42.77
C SER A 22 -22.05 -33.81 -41.50
N ILE A 23 -21.43 -34.95 -41.17
CA ILE A 23 -20.54 -35.08 -40.00
C ILE A 23 -19.20 -34.37 -40.23
N LEU A 24 -18.64 -34.43 -41.45
CA LEU A 24 -17.43 -33.66 -41.80
C LEU A 24 -17.68 -32.15 -41.79
N PHE A 25 -18.86 -31.69 -42.23
CA PHE A 25 -19.21 -30.27 -42.23
C PHE A 25 -19.39 -29.71 -40.80
N TYR A 26 -19.97 -30.50 -39.89
CA TYR A 26 -20.06 -30.14 -38.46
C TYR A 26 -18.68 -30.11 -37.78
N TYR A 27 -17.78 -31.04 -38.10
CA TYR A 27 -16.40 -31.00 -37.59
C TYR A 27 -15.61 -29.80 -38.14
N TYR A 28 -15.81 -29.43 -39.40
CA TYR A 28 -15.14 -28.28 -40.02
C TYR A 28 -15.65 -26.94 -39.45
N LEU A 29 -16.96 -26.83 -39.16
CA LEU A 29 -17.54 -25.65 -38.51
C LEU A 29 -17.14 -25.49 -37.04
N PHE A 30 -16.86 -26.59 -36.34
CA PHE A 30 -16.38 -26.55 -34.95
C PHE A 30 -14.90 -26.16 -34.84
N ILE A 31 -14.07 -26.51 -35.84
CA ILE A 31 -12.66 -26.10 -35.87
C ILE A 31 -12.49 -24.61 -36.20
N PHE A 32 -13.39 -24.02 -37.00
CA PHE A 32 -13.30 -22.60 -37.38
C PHE A 32 -13.87 -21.61 -36.35
N HIS A 33 -14.70 -22.05 -35.39
CA HIS A 33 -15.22 -21.15 -34.33
C HIS A 33 -14.25 -20.90 -33.17
N SER A 34 -13.13 -21.62 -33.11
CA SER A 34 -12.16 -21.47 -32.01
C SER A 34 -10.99 -20.52 -32.33
N ILE A 35 -10.95 -19.89 -33.51
CA ILE A 35 -9.77 -19.13 -33.99
C ILE A 35 -9.99 -17.60 -34.04
N LEU A 36 -11.12 -17.08 -33.54
CA LEU A 36 -11.36 -15.64 -33.50
C LEU A 36 -11.88 -15.17 -32.13
N ALA A 37 -11.13 -15.51 -31.08
CA ALA A 37 -11.15 -14.75 -29.83
C ALA A 37 -9.79 -14.80 -29.12
N GLU A 38 -8.69 -14.85 -29.88
CA GLU A 38 -7.37 -14.55 -29.31
C GLU A 38 -7.18 -13.04 -29.34
N CYS A 39 -7.55 -12.39 -28.22
CA CYS A 39 -7.07 -11.05 -27.92
C CYS A 39 -5.54 -11.08 -28.04
N PRO A 40 -4.91 -10.13 -28.77
CA PRO A 40 -3.47 -10.15 -28.94
C PRO A 40 -2.81 -9.98 -27.58
N ARG A 41 -2.26 -11.08 -27.04
CA ARG A 41 -1.40 -11.02 -25.86
C ARG A 41 -0.14 -10.29 -26.29
N LYS A 42 0.10 -9.13 -25.69
CA LYS A 42 1.34 -8.37 -25.82
C LYS A 42 2.50 -9.32 -25.50
N VAL A 43 3.39 -9.49 -26.48
CA VAL A 43 4.62 -10.27 -26.38
C VAL A 43 5.40 -9.78 -25.15
N GLU A 44 5.77 -10.71 -24.27
CA GLU A 44 6.60 -10.44 -23.09
C GLU A 44 7.98 -9.93 -23.54
N GLY A 45 8.09 -8.61 -23.62
CA GLY A 45 9.35 -7.91 -23.45
C GLY A 45 9.64 -7.85 -21.96
N ASN A 46 10.81 -8.35 -21.59
CA ASN A 46 11.35 -8.42 -20.24
C ASN A 46 11.12 -7.12 -19.44
N ASN A 47 10.75 -7.28 -18.16
CA ASN A 47 10.65 -6.31 -17.07
C ASN A 47 9.37 -5.46 -16.88
N HIS A 48 8.86 -5.57 -15.65
CA HIS A 48 8.05 -4.63 -14.85
C HIS A 48 6.51 -4.68 -14.96
N VAL A 49 5.94 -5.13 -13.83
CA VAL A 49 4.64 -4.77 -13.23
C VAL A 49 3.46 -4.71 -14.21
N GLY A 50 2.62 -5.76 -14.14
CA GLY A 50 1.30 -5.79 -14.76
C GLY A 50 0.52 -4.52 -14.44
N GLY A 51 0.46 -3.62 -15.43
CA GLY A 51 -0.23 -2.35 -15.29
C GLY A 51 -1.72 -2.55 -15.50
N GLN A 52 -2.49 -2.41 -14.43
CA GLN A 52 -3.93 -2.14 -14.55
C GLN A 52 -4.14 -0.93 -15.49
N PRO A 53 -5.26 -0.92 -16.25
CA PRO A 53 -5.65 0.21 -17.10
C PRO A 53 -5.55 1.54 -16.34
N PRO A 54 -5.13 2.66 -16.99
CA PRO A 54 -4.91 3.95 -16.33
C PRO A 54 -6.09 4.47 -15.49
N GLY A 55 -7.32 4.12 -15.88
CA GLY A 55 -8.54 4.50 -15.16
C GLY A 55 -8.86 3.68 -13.90
N LEU A 56 -8.07 2.65 -13.59
CA LEU A 56 -8.23 1.79 -12.41
C LEU A 56 -7.11 1.96 -11.38
N ARG A 57 -6.07 2.76 -11.68
CA ARG A 57 -5.03 3.05 -10.70
C ARG A 57 -5.55 4.10 -9.72
N PRO A 58 -5.51 3.85 -8.40
CA PRO A 58 -5.77 4.89 -7.42
C PRO A 58 -4.89 6.10 -7.70
N ALA A 59 -5.46 7.31 -7.56
CA ALA A 59 -4.70 8.53 -7.76
C ALA A 59 -3.53 8.57 -6.75
N SER A 60 -2.32 8.83 -7.25
CA SER A 60 -1.17 9.00 -6.37
C SER A 60 -1.42 10.19 -5.43
N HIS A 61 -1.26 9.97 -4.14
CA HIS A 61 -1.43 11.01 -3.12
C HIS A 61 -0.07 11.45 -2.58
N PHE A 62 0.07 12.72 -2.26
CA PHE A 62 1.28 13.30 -1.71
C PHE A 62 1.03 13.78 -0.27
N ILE A 63 1.90 13.39 0.65
CA ILE A 63 1.93 13.88 2.03
C ILE A 63 3.33 14.43 2.30
N GLN A 64 3.39 15.62 2.87
CA GLN A 64 4.61 16.18 3.41
C GLN A 64 4.60 16.02 4.93
N THR A 65 5.73 15.63 5.49
CA THR A 65 5.92 15.58 6.94
C THR A 65 7.12 16.39 7.38
N THR A 66 7.01 16.96 8.57
CA THR A 66 8.15 17.50 9.30
C THR A 66 8.20 16.81 10.65
N PHE A 67 9.30 16.12 10.93
CA PHE A 67 9.57 15.59 12.27
C PHE A 67 10.37 16.62 13.06
N ALA A 68 9.71 17.35 13.95
CA ALA A 68 10.32 18.35 14.81
C ALA A 68 10.59 17.74 16.18
N PHE A 69 11.83 17.82 16.65
CA PHE A 69 12.22 17.19 17.92
C PHE A 69 13.25 18.02 18.68
N ARG A 70 13.29 17.81 20.00
CA ARG A 70 14.33 18.31 20.89
C ARG A 70 14.68 17.19 21.84
N ASP A 71 15.93 16.74 21.75
CA ASP A 71 16.46 15.67 22.58
C ASP A 71 17.25 16.28 23.74
N LEU A 72 16.91 15.92 24.98
CA LEU A 72 17.65 16.38 26.18
C LEU A 72 18.50 15.25 26.76
N GLU A 73 18.03 14.01 26.64
CA GLU A 73 18.68 12.82 27.17
C GLU A 73 19.07 11.83 26.06
N ALA A 74 19.93 10.86 26.39
CA ALA A 74 20.33 9.81 25.46
C ALA A 74 19.13 9.00 24.94
N LEU A 75 18.11 8.78 25.78
CA LEU A 75 16.90 8.06 25.39
C LEU A 75 16.02 8.84 24.42
N ASP A 76 15.99 10.18 24.51
CA ASP A 76 15.29 11.02 23.54
C ASP A 76 15.94 10.88 22.17
N ARG A 77 17.28 10.95 22.13
CA ARG A 77 18.06 10.76 20.91
C ARG A 77 17.87 9.38 20.31
N ASP A 78 17.85 8.33 21.11
CA ASP A 78 17.60 6.97 20.61
C ASP A 78 16.20 6.86 19.98
N PHE A 79 15.21 7.53 20.58
CA PHE A 79 13.85 7.57 20.06
C PHE A 79 13.73 8.40 18.78
N SER A 80 14.33 9.60 18.74
CA SER A 80 14.31 10.46 17.54
C SER A 80 14.97 9.78 16.35
N GLN A 81 16.11 9.10 16.56
CA GLN A 81 16.76 8.29 15.53
C GLN A 81 15.88 7.13 15.07
N ALA A 82 15.14 6.48 15.97
CA ALA A 82 14.20 5.43 15.60
C ALA A 82 13.05 5.96 14.73
N VAL A 83 12.50 7.14 15.07
CA VAL A 83 11.46 7.81 14.27
C VAL A 83 11.99 8.13 12.87
N ILE A 84 13.17 8.73 12.78
CA ILE A 84 13.82 9.09 11.51
C ILE A 84 14.05 7.85 10.64
N SER A 85 14.61 6.79 11.21
CA SER A 85 14.83 5.53 10.50
C SER A 85 13.51 4.96 9.98
N ARG A 86 12.47 4.93 10.83
CA ARG A 86 11.20 4.31 10.46
C ARG A 86 10.46 5.08 9.38
N LEU A 87 10.50 6.42 9.43
CA LEU A 87 9.98 7.26 8.35
C LEU A 87 10.72 6.99 7.03
N SER A 88 12.05 6.88 7.07
CA SER A 88 12.87 6.56 5.89
C SER A 88 12.49 5.22 5.25
N GLU A 89 12.22 4.20 6.07
CA GLU A 89 11.80 2.86 5.63
C GLU A 89 10.35 2.83 5.10
N LEU A 90 9.46 3.60 5.73
CA LEU A 90 8.06 3.73 5.34
C LEU A 90 7.90 4.32 3.94
N ARG A 91 8.69 5.35 3.58
CA ARG A 91 8.60 6.06 2.30
C ARG A 91 8.58 5.15 1.07
N PRO A 92 9.58 4.29 0.83
CA PRO A 92 9.60 3.42 -0.35
C PRO A 92 8.50 2.35 -0.30
N ARG A 93 8.10 1.89 0.89
CA ARG A 93 7.03 0.90 1.04
C ARG A 93 5.67 1.49 0.68
N LEU A 94 5.29 2.61 1.28
CA LEU A 94 4.04 3.32 1.00
C LEU A 94 3.96 3.78 -0.46
N ARG A 95 5.08 4.16 -1.08
CA ARG A 95 5.11 4.50 -2.50
C ARG A 95 4.76 3.31 -3.40
N ARG A 96 5.23 2.10 -3.07
CA ARG A 96 4.99 0.90 -3.88
C ARG A 96 3.62 0.29 -3.63
N GLU A 97 3.20 0.24 -2.37
CA GLU A 97 2.05 -0.56 -1.92
C GLU A 97 0.79 0.29 -1.75
N ALA A 98 0.93 1.53 -1.28
CA ALA A 98 -0.19 2.46 -1.05
C ALA A 98 -0.31 3.57 -2.11
N LEU A 99 0.59 3.58 -3.11
CA LEU A 99 0.71 4.66 -4.12
C LEU A 99 0.84 6.07 -3.51
N LEU A 100 1.41 6.14 -2.30
CA LEU A 100 1.55 7.36 -1.52
C LEU A 100 3.00 7.84 -1.56
N THR A 101 3.20 9.08 -2.03
CA THR A 101 4.51 9.73 -1.96
C THR A 101 4.59 10.52 -0.66
N LEU A 102 5.51 10.08 0.20
CA LEU A 102 5.82 10.75 1.47
C LEU A 102 7.15 11.48 1.32
N ASP A 103 7.13 12.78 1.56
CA ASP A 103 8.34 13.57 1.75
C ASP A 103 8.50 13.97 3.21
N ASN A 104 9.73 13.94 3.73
CA ASN A 104 9.97 14.17 5.15
C ASN A 104 11.18 15.07 5.37
N GLU A 105 10.96 16.12 6.15
CA GLU A 105 11.99 16.97 6.73
C GLU A 105 12.20 16.61 8.21
N ASN A 106 13.46 16.65 8.67
CA ASN A 106 13.78 16.52 10.09
C ASN A 106 14.24 17.88 10.62
N LEU A 107 13.54 18.40 11.63
CA LEU A 107 13.83 19.67 12.29
C LEU A 107 14.34 19.42 13.70
N ASP A 108 15.66 19.49 13.87
CA ASP A 108 16.31 19.39 15.17
C ASP A 108 16.28 20.75 15.88
N CYS A 109 15.62 20.81 17.03
CA CYS A 109 15.52 21.97 17.91
C CYS A 109 16.34 21.80 19.21
N GLY A 110 17.30 20.87 19.21
CA GLY A 110 18.29 20.64 20.26
C GLY A 110 19.47 21.62 20.20
N ASP A 111 19.95 21.90 18.98
CA ASP A 111 21.18 22.68 18.74
C ASP A 111 21.01 24.19 18.94
N ASP A 112 22.12 24.85 19.34
CA ASP A 112 22.23 26.29 19.61
C ASP A 112 21.90 27.18 18.40
N GLN A 113 21.86 26.61 17.19
CA GLN A 113 21.36 27.26 15.99
C GLN A 113 19.83 27.16 15.98
N PHE A 114 19.19 27.99 16.79
CA PHE A 114 17.75 28.19 16.75
C PHE A 114 17.33 28.56 15.33
N SER A 115 16.82 27.59 14.57
CA SER A 115 16.05 27.92 13.39
C SER A 115 14.86 28.74 13.85
N ILE A 116 14.48 29.78 13.09
CA ILE A 116 13.26 30.56 13.40
C ILE A 116 12.05 29.62 13.53
N ARG A 117 12.05 28.46 12.85
CA ARG A 117 10.99 27.45 12.93
C ARG A 117 10.91 26.73 14.27
N CYS A 118 12.00 26.71 15.05
CA CYS A 118 11.99 26.11 16.39
C CYS A 118 11.28 26.98 17.43
N SER A 119 10.97 28.26 17.12
CA SER A 119 10.28 29.15 18.06
C SER A 119 8.84 28.73 18.37
N ASP A 120 8.26 27.87 17.53
CA ASP A 120 6.86 27.45 17.62
C ASP A 120 6.67 26.20 18.52
N TYR A 121 7.74 25.75 19.18
CA TYR A 121 7.76 24.53 19.98
C TYR A 121 8.23 24.77 21.43
N PRO A 122 7.87 23.90 22.39
CA PRO A 122 8.25 24.05 23.79
C PRO A 122 9.74 23.74 24.02
N LEU A 123 10.58 24.77 23.97
CA LEU A 123 12.04 24.64 24.13
C LEU A 123 12.50 24.31 25.56
N ASN A 124 11.59 24.38 26.54
CA ASN A 124 11.83 24.12 27.96
C ASN A 124 11.87 22.63 28.34
N LYS A 125 11.53 21.72 27.42
CA LYS A 125 11.50 20.26 27.65
C LYS A 125 11.83 19.48 26.38
N ALA A 126 12.05 18.18 26.51
CA ALA A 126 12.14 17.28 25.37
C ALA A 126 10.78 17.15 24.68
N PHE A 127 10.79 17.01 23.35
CA PHE A 127 9.57 16.79 22.57
C PHE A 127 9.86 16.07 21.26
N HIS A 128 8.83 15.39 20.74
CA HIS A 128 8.85 14.69 19.46
C HIS A 128 7.50 14.89 18.77
N TYR A 129 7.44 15.79 17.80
CA TYR A 129 6.24 16.08 17.03
C TYR A 129 6.40 15.65 15.57
N LEU A 130 5.36 15.02 15.05
CA LEU A 130 5.19 14.78 13.63
C LEU A 130 4.14 15.76 13.09
N ILE A 131 4.57 16.69 12.27
CA ILE A 131 3.70 17.57 11.51
C ILE A 131 3.39 16.85 10.20
N VAL A 132 2.10 16.71 9.89
CA VAL A 132 1.63 16.06 8.66
C VAL A 132 0.80 17.07 7.88
N GLU A 133 1.18 17.28 6.62
CA GLU A 133 0.57 18.25 5.72
C GLU A 133 0.10 17.57 4.43
N ASP A 134 -1.16 17.82 4.08
CA ASP A 134 -1.72 17.41 2.79
C ASP A 134 -2.71 18.45 2.26
N SER A 135 -2.89 18.48 0.94
CA SER A 135 -3.76 19.45 0.28
C SER A 135 -5.26 19.32 0.60
N ARG A 136 -5.71 18.19 1.14
CA ARG A 136 -7.13 17.90 1.38
C ARG A 136 -7.53 18.17 2.82
N THR A 137 -6.72 17.77 3.81
CA THR A 137 -7.05 17.93 5.23
C THR A 137 -6.27 19.05 5.92
N GLY A 138 -5.25 19.59 5.24
CA GLY A 138 -4.42 20.67 5.76
C GLY A 138 -3.26 20.14 6.60
N ALA A 139 -2.86 20.91 7.60
CA ALA A 139 -1.75 20.60 8.50
C ALA A 139 -2.27 20.18 9.88
N ALA A 140 -1.70 19.11 10.43
CA ALA A 140 -1.94 18.70 11.81
C ALA A 140 -0.62 18.35 12.51
N VAL A 141 -0.58 18.60 13.82
CA VAL A 141 0.58 18.30 14.67
C VAL A 141 0.24 17.09 15.53
N TYR A 142 1.10 16.08 15.49
CA TYR A 142 0.95 14.87 16.28
C TYR A 142 2.11 14.73 17.27
N SER A 143 1.81 14.48 18.53
CA SER A 143 2.79 14.10 19.54
C SER A 143 3.08 12.61 19.47
N LEU A 144 4.36 12.27 19.33
CA LEU A 144 4.89 10.92 19.42
C LEU A 144 5.46 10.72 20.83
N SER A 145 4.78 9.95 21.68
CA SER A 145 5.26 9.70 23.05
C SER A 145 6.33 8.63 23.06
N ARG A 146 7.55 9.02 23.44
CA ARG A 146 8.66 8.12 23.75
C ARG A 146 8.27 7.12 24.84
N GLU A 147 7.58 7.57 25.89
CA GLU A 147 7.18 6.73 27.02
C GLU A 147 6.28 5.57 26.57
N ARG A 148 5.38 5.83 25.61
CA ARG A 148 4.37 4.87 25.16
C ARG A 148 4.79 4.03 23.95
N ASN A 149 5.64 4.58 23.08
CA ASN A 149 6.09 3.91 21.86
C ASN A 149 7.48 3.29 21.99
N TRP A 150 8.28 3.70 22.97
CA TRP A 150 9.70 3.32 23.10
C TRP A 150 10.04 2.75 24.47
N GLU A 151 9.80 3.50 25.56
CA GLU A 151 10.23 3.12 26.91
C GLU A 151 9.33 2.12 27.63
N ALA A 152 8.05 1.97 27.23
CA ALA A 152 7.16 0.94 27.78
C ALA A 152 7.71 -0.50 27.61
N VAL A 153 8.89 -0.65 27.02
CA VAL A 153 9.56 -1.87 26.63
C VAL A 153 10.73 -2.18 27.57
N GLY A 154 10.40 -2.76 28.71
CA GLY A 154 11.30 -3.66 29.44
C GLY A 154 11.27 -5.10 28.89
N ARG A 155 10.75 -5.33 27.67
CA ARG A 155 10.42 -6.68 27.17
C ARG A 155 11.03 -7.07 25.80
N ASN A 156 11.02 -6.22 24.76
CA ASN A 156 11.62 -6.52 23.43
C ASN A 156 11.71 -5.30 22.48
N ARG A 157 12.91 -4.98 21.94
CA ARG A 157 13.12 -3.88 20.98
C ARG A 157 12.24 -3.96 19.72
N ALA A 158 12.00 -5.15 19.18
CA ALA A 158 11.17 -5.33 17.99
C ALA A 158 9.72 -4.87 18.21
N GLU A 159 9.21 -5.01 19.43
CA GLU A 159 7.87 -4.53 19.80
C GLU A 159 7.81 -3.00 19.87
N ALA A 160 8.86 -2.34 20.39
CA ALA A 160 8.96 -0.87 20.39
C ALA A 160 8.92 -0.32 18.96
N GLU A 161 9.72 -0.93 18.09
CA GLU A 161 9.79 -0.57 16.68
C GLU A 161 8.45 -0.76 15.96
N GLY A 162 7.74 -1.86 16.23
CA GLY A 162 6.39 -2.10 15.71
C GLY A 162 5.36 -1.08 16.21
N ARG A 163 5.38 -0.72 17.51
CA ARG A 163 4.49 0.32 18.05
C ARG A 163 4.76 1.68 17.42
N LEU A 164 6.02 2.06 17.28
CA LEU A 164 6.41 3.30 16.64
C LEU A 164 5.93 3.34 15.19
N GLU A 165 6.15 2.27 14.44
CA GLU A 165 5.68 2.15 13.05
C GLU A 165 4.16 2.34 12.96
N MET A 166 3.40 1.66 13.83
CA MET A 166 1.95 1.78 13.85
C MET A 166 1.46 3.17 14.27
N ALA A 167 2.17 3.86 15.17
CA ALA A 167 1.87 5.24 15.54
C ALA A 167 2.06 6.19 14.35
N LEU A 168 3.14 6.01 13.57
CA LEU A 168 3.38 6.80 12.35
C LEU A 168 2.31 6.51 11.29
N LEU A 169 1.98 5.24 11.07
CA LEU A 169 0.94 4.85 10.12
C LEU A 169 -0.44 5.38 10.54
N ASP A 170 -0.79 5.40 11.82
CA ASP A 170 -2.04 6.00 12.29
C ASP A 170 -2.11 7.51 11.99
N ALA A 171 -1.04 8.25 12.28
CA ALA A 171 -0.96 9.68 11.97
C ALA A 171 -1.12 9.93 10.45
N LEU A 172 -0.38 9.20 9.63
CA LEU A 172 -0.44 9.32 8.17
C LEU A 172 -1.79 8.88 7.59
N SER A 173 -2.46 7.90 8.22
CA SER A 173 -3.78 7.41 7.80
C SER A 173 -4.84 8.51 7.86
N ARG A 174 -4.75 9.42 8.81
CA ARG A 174 -5.69 10.54 8.97
C ARG A 174 -5.61 11.54 7.80
N HIS A 175 -4.45 11.62 7.16
CA HIS A 175 -4.18 12.48 5.99
C HIS A 175 -4.24 11.71 4.66
N SER A 176 -4.39 10.39 4.69
CA SER A 176 -4.46 9.52 3.52
C SER A 176 -5.92 9.29 3.07
N ILE A 177 -6.10 8.86 1.82
CA ILE A 177 -7.40 8.46 1.25
C ILE A 177 -7.90 7.17 1.91
N HIS A 178 -6.97 6.28 2.26
CA HIS A 178 -7.24 4.99 2.89
C HIS A 178 -6.38 4.82 4.13
N SER A 179 -6.83 3.98 5.06
CA SER A 179 -6.03 3.60 6.23
C SER A 179 -4.73 2.97 5.77
N LEU A 180 -3.62 3.44 6.33
CA LEU A 180 -2.28 2.92 6.06
C LEU A 180 -1.85 1.86 7.08
N LEU A 181 -2.68 1.57 8.09
CA LEU A 181 -2.39 0.59 9.14
C LEU A 181 -2.15 -0.83 8.58
N GLU A 182 -2.73 -1.16 7.43
CA GLU A 182 -2.52 -2.45 6.77
C GLU A 182 -1.10 -2.64 6.22
N PHE A 183 -0.33 -1.56 6.06
CA PHE A 183 1.06 -1.60 5.59
C PHE A 183 2.08 -1.73 6.75
N GLY A 184 1.61 -2.01 7.96
CA GLY A 184 2.48 -2.30 9.11
C GLY A 184 3.22 -3.63 8.97
N THR A 185 4.40 -3.75 9.59
CA THR A 185 5.12 -5.03 9.67
C THR A 185 4.38 -6.06 10.54
N GLU A 186 4.79 -7.34 10.46
CA GLU A 186 4.19 -8.44 11.24
C GLU A 186 4.25 -8.24 12.77
N ASN A 187 5.11 -7.35 13.26
CA ASN A 187 5.20 -6.95 14.67
C ASN A 187 4.27 -5.77 15.03
N ALA A 188 3.21 -5.55 14.24
CA ALA A 188 2.26 -4.45 14.41
C ALA A 188 1.51 -4.53 15.75
N LEU A 189 2.09 -3.91 16.77
CA LEU A 189 1.41 -3.60 18.03
C LEU A 189 0.80 -2.21 17.95
N PRO A 190 -0.37 -1.96 18.60
CA PRO A 190 -0.95 -0.64 18.65
C PRO A 190 0.05 0.40 19.18
N GLY A 191 0.37 1.37 18.33
CA GLY A 191 1.16 2.54 18.67
C GLY A 191 0.30 3.63 19.29
N PHE A 192 0.93 4.55 20.02
CA PHE A 192 0.27 5.72 20.56
C PHE A 192 0.67 6.96 19.76
N VAL A 193 -0.32 7.60 19.15
CA VAL A 193 -0.17 8.93 18.57
C VAL A 193 -1.36 9.78 18.94
N ARG A 194 -1.12 11.07 19.16
CA ARG A 194 -2.16 12.01 19.57
C ARG A 194 -1.97 13.33 18.87
N GLU A 195 -3.05 13.83 18.28
CA GLU A 195 -3.08 15.17 17.72
C GLU A 195 -3.00 16.22 18.84
N VAL A 196 -2.22 17.27 18.61
CA VAL A 196 -2.01 18.38 19.54
C VAL A 196 -2.69 19.61 18.96
N GLY A 197 -3.71 20.10 19.66
CA GLY A 197 -4.42 21.30 19.24
C GLY A 197 -3.60 22.57 19.48
N ALA A 198 -3.91 23.64 18.73
CA ALA A 198 -3.20 24.92 18.82
C ALA A 198 -3.16 25.49 20.26
N ALA A 199 -4.28 25.46 20.98
CA ALA A 199 -4.34 25.94 22.36
C ALA A 199 -3.42 25.14 23.32
N GLU A 200 -3.27 23.85 23.07
CA GLU A 200 -2.37 23.01 23.87
C GLU A 200 -0.90 23.29 23.52
N MET A 201 -0.57 23.47 22.23
CA MET A 201 0.76 23.90 21.80
C MET A 201 1.15 25.23 22.46
N GLU A 202 0.28 26.23 22.41
CA GLU A 202 0.50 27.53 23.05
C GLU A 202 0.70 27.41 24.57
N GLN A 203 -0.05 26.52 25.23
CA GLN A 203 0.10 26.29 26.67
C GLN A 203 1.45 25.65 27.00
N GLN A 204 1.97 24.77 26.14
CA GLN A 204 3.25 24.10 26.37
C GLN A 204 4.46 25.03 26.16
N MET A 205 4.29 26.10 25.38
CA MET A 205 5.32 27.11 25.14
C MET A 205 5.50 28.12 26.28
N ARG A 206 4.56 28.18 27.23
CA ARG A 206 4.62 29.06 28.41
C ARG A 206 5.38 28.40 29.55
#